data_AF-A0A833E384-F1
#
_entry.id   AF-A0A833E384-F1
#
_cell.length_a   1.000
_cell.length_b   1.000
_cell.length_c   1.000
_cell.angle_alpha   90.00
_cell.angle_beta   90.00
_cell.angle_gamma   90.00
#
_symmetry.space_group_name_H-M   'P 1'
#
loop_
_entity.id
_entity.type
_entity.pdbx_description
1 polymer ?
#
loop_
_entity_poly.entity_id
_entity_poly.type
_entity_poly.pdbx_seq_one_letter_code
_entity_poly.pdbx_strand_id
1 'polypeptide(L)'
;NVAKRIGALRRDAKIKRIERLFEGTIIERETLNELFHDKLNVGSAVEMLKRIKSDTIRIKTTLNPEPSPLAQLNMNVGGEFLLSGELEKDEILELFKQRLLDTEVMLVCINCGWSSRTKVSRLKERLKCLECPLCSSMMIAVAHPMDAEDFLRAFKKLKHGKKLEKGEERIYRKLIKAADLVQSYGFDAVLALASYGTGPDTAAKLLSQYRGDALIVALMEREREFIRTRRFWMDTEDKEGYNNCKPNDF
;
A
#
# COMPACT_ATOMS: atom_id res chain seq x y z
N ASN A 1 -3.52 30.07 1.36
CA ASN A 1 -3.81 31.27 2.17
C ASN A 1 -4.91 32.13 1.58
N VAL A 2 -4.86 32.46 0.29
CA VAL A 2 -5.90 33.21 -0.43
C VAL A 2 -7.31 32.68 -0.18
N ALA A 3 -7.56 31.38 -0.41
CA ALA A 3 -8.86 30.75 -0.16
C ALA A 3 -9.37 30.88 1.29
N LYS A 4 -8.46 30.95 2.28
CA LYS A 4 -8.81 31.16 3.69
C LYS A 4 -9.15 32.62 3.97
N ARG A 5 -8.41 33.58 3.36
CA ARG A 5 -8.70 35.03 3.48
C ARG A 5 -10.04 35.39 2.85
N ILE A 6 -10.37 34.77 1.72
CA ILE A 6 -11.64 34.96 1.01
C ILE A 6 -12.81 34.24 1.72
N GLY A 7 -12.54 33.38 2.70
CA GLY A 7 -13.56 32.65 3.46
C GLY A 7 -14.09 31.40 2.76
N ALA A 8 -13.52 31.03 1.61
CA ALA A 8 -13.86 29.78 0.92
C ALA A 8 -13.37 28.54 1.66
N LEU A 9 -12.35 28.67 2.51
CA LEU A 9 -11.88 27.61 3.40
C LEU A 9 -11.83 28.08 4.85
N ARG A 10 -12.20 27.17 5.77
CA ARG A 10 -12.01 27.40 7.20
C ARG A 10 -10.52 27.54 7.53
N ARG A 11 -10.20 28.28 8.59
CA ARG A 11 -8.82 28.55 9.02
C ARG A 11 -8.05 27.28 9.36
N ASP A 12 -8.73 26.29 9.91
CA ASP A 12 -8.23 24.97 10.30
C ASP A 12 -8.25 23.93 9.17
N ALA A 13 -8.79 24.25 8.00
CA ALA A 13 -8.84 23.31 6.89
C ALA A 13 -7.42 22.94 6.40
N LYS A 14 -7.15 21.64 6.37
CA LYS A 14 -5.98 21.02 5.73
C LYS A 14 -6.47 20.18 4.56
N ILE A 15 -6.52 20.78 3.37
CA ILE A 15 -6.95 20.08 2.14
C ILE A 15 -5.71 19.81 1.30
N LYS A 16 -5.49 18.54 0.93
CA LYS A 16 -4.26 18.07 0.27
C LYS A 16 -4.25 18.21 -1.27
N ARG A 17 -5.32 18.72 -1.89
CA ARG A 17 -5.41 18.94 -3.36
C ARG A 17 -6.29 20.15 -3.67
N ILE A 18 -5.75 21.35 -3.46
CA ILE A 18 -6.47 22.61 -3.62
C ILE A 18 -6.51 23.06 -5.09
N GLU A 19 -5.49 22.70 -5.90
CA GLU A 19 -5.39 23.21 -7.28
C GLU A 19 -6.62 22.92 -8.14
N ARG A 20 -7.13 21.68 -8.13
CA ARG A 20 -8.31 21.30 -8.96
C ARG A 20 -9.64 21.86 -8.45
N LEU A 21 -9.70 22.30 -7.19
CA LEU A 21 -10.95 22.78 -6.59
C LEU A 21 -11.27 24.24 -6.94
N PHE A 22 -10.24 25.02 -7.27
CA PHE A 22 -10.35 26.45 -7.49
C PHE A 22 -9.87 26.89 -8.88
N GLU A 23 -9.62 25.93 -9.77
CA GLU A 23 -9.28 26.20 -11.16
C GLU A 23 -10.37 27.04 -11.84
N GLY A 24 -9.96 28.11 -12.52
CA GLY A 24 -10.85 29.07 -13.16
C GLY A 24 -11.56 30.04 -12.21
N THR A 25 -11.31 29.97 -10.89
CA THR A 25 -11.96 30.85 -9.90
C THR A 25 -11.15 32.11 -9.61
N ILE A 26 -11.79 33.08 -8.94
CA ILE A 26 -11.13 34.29 -8.44
C ILE A 26 -9.99 33.95 -7.47
N ILE A 27 -10.12 32.86 -6.72
CA ILE A 27 -9.11 32.39 -5.76
C ILE A 27 -7.82 32.00 -6.48
N GLU A 28 -7.91 31.30 -7.62
CA GLU A 28 -6.75 30.95 -8.43
C GLU A 28 -6.09 32.21 -9.00
N ARG A 29 -6.87 33.10 -9.61
CA ARG A 29 -6.34 34.36 -10.20
C ARG A 29 -5.58 35.18 -9.18
N GLU A 30 -6.15 35.34 -7.98
CA GLU A 30 -5.53 36.09 -6.90
C GLU A 30 -4.29 35.36 -6.35
N THR A 31 -4.31 34.03 -6.30
CA THR A 31 -3.13 33.25 -5.90
C THR A 31 -1.98 33.43 -6.88
N LEU A 32 -2.26 33.44 -8.19
CA LEU A 32 -1.24 33.71 -9.21
C LEU A 32 -0.71 35.14 -9.10
N ASN A 33 -1.60 36.13 -8.89
CA ASN A 33 -1.18 37.52 -8.70
C ASN A 33 -0.23 37.68 -7.50
N GLU A 34 -0.61 37.15 -6.32
CA GLU A 34 0.22 37.19 -5.11
C GLU A 34 1.56 36.47 -5.35
N LEU A 35 1.55 35.33 -6.05
CA LEU A 35 2.77 34.59 -6.39
C LEU A 35 3.71 35.42 -7.28
N PHE A 36 3.20 35.99 -8.37
CA PHE A 36 4.01 36.77 -9.31
C PHE A 36 4.49 38.11 -8.76
N HIS A 37 3.76 38.69 -7.80
CA HIS A 37 4.09 40.00 -7.25
C HIS A 37 4.97 39.90 -5.99
N ASP A 38 4.64 38.99 -5.06
CA ASP A 38 5.26 38.98 -3.73
C ASP A 38 6.29 37.86 -3.55
N LYS A 39 6.19 36.78 -4.33
CA LYS A 39 7.03 35.57 -4.15
C LYS A 39 8.05 35.37 -5.25
N LEU A 40 7.81 35.89 -6.45
CA LEU A 40 8.67 35.68 -7.61
C LEU A 40 9.21 37.00 -8.14
N ASN A 41 10.51 37.01 -8.46
CA ASN A 41 11.12 38.10 -9.22
C ASN A 41 11.45 37.64 -10.64
N VAL A 42 10.43 37.69 -11.50
CA VAL A 42 10.53 37.25 -12.89
C VAL A 42 11.52 38.13 -13.68
N GLY A 43 11.55 39.43 -13.41
CA GLY A 43 12.44 40.37 -14.10
C GLY A 43 13.91 40.03 -13.93
N SER A 44 14.35 39.84 -12.69
CA SER A 44 15.74 39.45 -12.38
C SER A 44 16.08 38.05 -12.91
N ALA A 45 15.13 37.11 -12.88
CA ALA A 45 15.33 35.78 -13.45
C ALA A 45 15.58 35.84 -14.97
N VAL A 46 14.79 36.63 -15.70
CA VAL A 46 14.97 36.84 -17.15
C VAL A 46 16.32 37.49 -17.44
N GLU A 47 16.72 38.50 -16.65
CA GLU A 47 18.03 39.14 -16.81
C GLU A 47 19.19 38.16 -16.58
N MET A 48 19.10 37.35 -15.52
CA MET A 48 20.11 36.33 -15.22
C MET A 48 20.24 35.31 -16.36
N LEU A 49 19.12 34.83 -16.90
CA LEU A 49 19.12 33.92 -18.06
C LEU A 49 19.71 34.56 -19.32
N LYS A 50 19.46 35.85 -19.57
CA LYS A 50 20.09 36.59 -20.68
C LYS A 50 21.60 36.72 -20.48
N ARG A 51 22.07 36.97 -19.25
CA ARG A 51 23.50 37.06 -18.92
C ARG A 51 24.20 35.70 -19.05
N ILE A 52 23.51 34.60 -18.73
CA ILE A 52 23.99 33.24 -19.00
C ILE A 52 24.08 33.01 -20.51
N LYS A 53 23.02 33.33 -21.26
CA LYS A 53 22.98 33.15 -22.73
C LYS A 53 24.04 33.97 -23.48
N SER A 54 24.40 35.14 -22.96
CA SER A 54 25.43 36.02 -23.52
C SER A 54 26.85 35.71 -22.99
N ASP A 55 27.06 34.58 -22.32
CA ASP A 55 28.32 34.15 -21.70
C ASP A 55 28.94 35.15 -20.70
N THR A 56 28.16 36.15 -20.28
CA THR A 56 28.56 37.07 -19.21
C THR A 56 28.62 36.35 -17.86
N ILE A 57 27.73 35.38 -17.65
CA ILE A 57 27.76 34.44 -16.53
C ILE A 57 28.21 33.08 -17.06
N ARG A 58 29.37 32.61 -16.63
CA ARG A 58 29.90 31.29 -17.01
C ARG A 58 29.43 30.22 -16.04
N ILE A 59 28.93 29.11 -16.56
CA ILE A 59 28.55 27.94 -15.79
C ILE A 59 29.70 26.94 -15.82
N LYS A 60 30.12 26.45 -14.65
CA LYS A 60 31.11 25.38 -14.51
C LYS A 60 30.49 24.21 -13.76
N THR A 61 30.69 23.01 -14.27
CA THR A 61 30.21 21.77 -13.66
C THR A 61 31.39 20.92 -13.18
N THR A 62 31.25 20.32 -12.01
CA THR A 62 32.24 19.38 -11.44
C THR A 62 31.52 18.17 -10.87
N LEU A 63 32.07 16.99 -11.14
CA LEU A 63 31.58 15.72 -10.61
C LEU A 63 32.59 15.24 -9.57
N ASN A 64 32.16 15.22 -8.31
CA ASN A 64 32.99 14.79 -7.19
C ASN A 64 32.37 13.54 -6.56
N PRO A 65 33.18 12.61 -6.02
CA PRO A 65 32.68 11.44 -5.32
C PRO A 65 31.96 11.80 -4.01
N GLU A 66 32.28 12.94 -3.40
CA GLU A 66 31.65 13.45 -2.19
C GLU A 66 31.01 14.84 -2.42
N PRO A 67 29.89 15.16 -1.72
CA PRO A 67 29.24 16.46 -1.82
C PRO A 67 30.14 17.59 -1.29
N SER A 68 30.23 18.70 -2.02
CA SER A 68 30.97 19.89 -1.56
C SER A 68 30.33 20.49 -0.29
N PRO A 69 31.07 21.27 0.52
CA PRO A 69 30.51 21.91 1.72
C PRO A 69 29.23 22.72 1.43
N LEU A 70 29.16 23.41 0.29
CA LEU A 70 27.96 24.13 -0.15
C LEU A 70 26.83 23.18 -0.55
N ALA A 71 27.15 22.06 -1.20
CA ALA A 71 26.17 21.04 -1.54
C ALA A 71 25.60 20.39 -0.27
N GLN A 72 26.43 20.05 0.73
CA GLN A 72 25.99 19.46 2.00
C GLN A 72 24.95 20.33 2.72
N LEU A 73 25.12 21.65 2.71
CA LEU A 73 24.14 22.60 3.27
C LEU A 73 22.78 22.54 2.57
N ASN A 74 22.76 22.17 1.29
CA ASN A 74 21.56 22.10 0.46
C ASN A 74 21.06 20.66 0.24
N MET A 75 21.76 19.63 0.75
CA MET A 75 21.34 18.23 0.64
C MET A 75 20.03 17.95 1.40
N ASN A 76 19.73 18.74 2.44
CA ASN A 76 18.48 18.66 3.17
C ASN A 76 17.32 19.43 2.49
N VAL A 77 17.60 20.22 1.46
CA VAL A 77 16.61 21.04 0.71
C VAL A 77 16.10 20.28 -0.53
N GLY A 78 16.29 18.95 -0.56
CA GLY A 78 15.79 18.10 -1.63
C GLY A 78 14.26 17.98 -1.56
N GLY A 79 13.56 18.58 -2.52
CA GLY A 79 12.22 18.12 -2.91
C GLY A 79 11.20 19.18 -3.34
N GLU A 80 11.35 20.45 -2.94
CA GLU A 80 10.21 21.39 -3.10
C GLU A 80 10.08 22.02 -4.50
N PHE A 81 11.15 22.07 -5.31
CA PHE A 81 11.17 22.84 -6.57
C PHE A 81 11.18 22.02 -7.87
N LEU A 82 11.15 20.69 -7.80
CA LEU A 82 11.02 19.83 -8.99
C LEU A 82 9.59 19.29 -9.06
N LEU A 83 8.71 20.08 -9.68
CA LEU A 83 7.31 19.72 -9.91
C LEU A 83 7.18 18.49 -10.81
N SER A 84 7.01 17.34 -10.15
CA SER A 84 6.11 16.24 -10.51
C SER A 84 5.92 15.49 -9.20
N GLY A 85 5.22 16.11 -8.25
CA GLY A 85 5.28 15.78 -6.82
C GLY A 85 5.39 14.28 -6.57
N GLU A 86 6.61 13.81 -6.31
CA GLU A 86 6.81 12.54 -5.65
C GLU A 86 6.00 12.69 -4.35
N LEU A 87 4.93 11.92 -4.22
CA LEU A 87 4.16 11.88 -2.98
C LEU A 87 5.16 11.79 -1.83
N GLU A 88 5.02 12.67 -0.82
CA GLU A 88 5.86 12.56 0.37
C GLU A 88 5.72 11.13 0.93
N LYS A 89 6.76 10.58 1.53
CA LYS A 89 6.75 9.20 2.04
C LYS A 89 5.51 8.91 2.90
N ASP A 90 5.08 9.89 3.69
CA ASP A 90 3.90 9.81 4.54
C ASP A 90 2.60 9.77 3.73
N GLU A 91 2.53 10.45 2.59
CA GLU A 91 1.37 10.40 1.70
C GLU A 91 1.26 9.05 0.99
N ILE A 92 2.40 8.48 0.58
CA ILE A 92 2.42 7.14 0.00
C ILE A 92 1.95 6.11 1.04
N LEU A 93 2.43 6.22 2.28
CA LEU A 93 2.02 5.33 3.37
C LEU A 93 0.53 5.45 3.68
N GLU A 94 -0.01 6.68 3.70
CA GLU A 94 -1.43 6.91 3.94
C GLU A 94 -2.30 6.32 2.82
N LEU A 95 -1.91 6.48 1.55
CA LEU A 95 -2.61 5.85 0.43
C LEU A 95 -2.56 4.32 0.50
N PHE A 96 -1.41 3.76 0.88
CA PHE A 96 -1.26 2.32 1.07
C PHE A 96 -2.18 1.81 2.19
N LYS A 97 -2.24 2.52 3.31
CA LYS A 97 -3.12 2.22 4.44
C LYS A 97 -4.59 2.27 4.05
N GLN A 98 -5.02 3.32 3.33
CA GLN A 98 -6.39 3.44 2.82
C GLN A 98 -6.76 2.29 1.90
N ARG A 99 -5.87 1.90 0.98
CA ARG A 99 -6.07 0.75 0.11
C ARG A 99 -6.22 -0.55 0.90
N LEU A 100 -5.39 -0.80 1.93
CA LEU A 100 -5.55 -1.97 2.80
C LEU A 100 -6.92 -1.99 3.48
N LEU A 101 -7.37 -0.83 3.97
CA LEU A 101 -8.69 -0.69 4.62
C LEU A 101 -9.86 -0.92 3.64
N ASP A 102 -9.70 -0.55 2.38
CA ASP A 102 -10.71 -0.74 1.34
C ASP A 102 -10.71 -2.14 0.69
N THR A 103 -9.71 -2.96 1.00
CA THR A 103 -9.58 -4.31 0.46
C THR A 103 -10.73 -5.20 0.93
N GLU A 104 -11.30 -5.97 -0.01
CA GLU A 104 -12.31 -6.97 0.29
C GLU A 104 -11.66 -8.29 0.73
N VAL A 105 -12.18 -8.85 1.81
CA VAL A 105 -11.71 -10.10 2.41
C VAL A 105 -12.88 -11.01 2.73
N MET A 106 -12.61 -12.31 2.84
CA MET A 106 -13.56 -13.30 3.32
C MET A 106 -13.24 -13.65 4.77
N LEU A 107 -14.26 -13.56 5.62
CA LEU A 107 -14.26 -14.21 6.92
C LEU A 107 -14.66 -15.66 6.74
N VAL A 108 -13.94 -16.59 7.37
CA VAL A 108 -14.24 -18.02 7.32
C VAL A 108 -14.11 -18.63 8.71
N CYS A 109 -15.19 -19.25 9.21
CA CYS A 109 -15.13 -20.02 10.45
C CYS A 109 -14.49 -21.39 10.20
N ILE A 110 -13.41 -21.69 10.91
CA ILE A 110 -12.69 -22.96 10.79
C ILE A 110 -13.52 -24.13 11.33
N ASN A 111 -14.39 -23.88 12.30
CA ASN A 111 -15.17 -24.93 12.97
C ASN A 111 -16.35 -25.43 12.13
N CYS A 112 -17.16 -24.51 11.57
CA CYS A 112 -18.41 -24.89 10.90
C CYS A 112 -18.44 -24.59 9.40
N GLY A 113 -17.43 -23.88 8.86
CA GLY A 113 -17.37 -23.49 7.45
C GLY A 113 -18.28 -22.31 7.08
N TRP A 114 -18.77 -21.55 8.06
CA TRP A 114 -19.46 -20.28 7.78
C TRP A 114 -18.51 -19.33 7.05
N SER A 115 -19.02 -18.59 6.06
CA SER A 115 -18.22 -17.56 5.39
C SER A 115 -19.02 -16.30 5.10
N SER A 116 -18.35 -15.15 5.10
CA SER A 116 -18.95 -13.85 4.81
C SER A 116 -17.94 -12.91 4.17
N ARG A 117 -18.38 -12.16 3.15
CA ARG A 117 -17.56 -11.15 2.48
C ARG A 117 -17.69 -9.82 3.20
N THR A 118 -16.56 -9.16 3.45
CA THR A 118 -16.52 -7.84 4.09
C THR A 118 -15.32 -7.03 3.64
N LYS A 119 -15.31 -5.75 3.98
CA LYS A 119 -14.13 -4.88 3.84
C LYS A 119 -13.32 -4.87 5.14
N VAL A 120 -12.01 -4.74 5.02
CA VAL A 120 -11.09 -4.63 6.16
C VAL A 120 -11.48 -3.49 7.10
N SER A 121 -11.84 -2.32 6.55
CA SER A 121 -12.30 -1.15 7.33
C SER A 121 -13.42 -1.45 8.32
N ARG A 122 -14.34 -2.37 7.98
CA ARG A 122 -15.48 -2.74 8.82
C ARG A 122 -15.10 -3.66 9.99
N LEU A 123 -13.91 -4.25 9.97
CA LEU A 123 -13.46 -5.20 10.98
C LEU A 123 -12.81 -4.54 12.19
N LYS A 124 -12.32 -3.29 12.04
CA LYS A 124 -11.54 -2.57 13.06
C LYS A 124 -12.19 -2.56 14.44
N GLU A 125 -13.49 -2.30 14.50
CA GLU A 125 -14.24 -2.22 15.76
C GLU A 125 -14.89 -3.55 16.15
N ARG A 126 -15.12 -4.45 15.18
CA ARG A 126 -15.91 -5.68 15.37
C ARG A 126 -15.08 -6.89 15.79
N LEU A 127 -13.76 -6.83 15.64
CA LEU A 127 -12.85 -7.97 15.92
C LEU A 127 -12.90 -8.47 17.35
N LYS A 128 -13.03 -7.58 18.34
CA LYS A 128 -12.99 -7.96 19.76
C LYS A 128 -14.12 -8.91 20.17
N CYS A 129 -15.25 -8.85 19.47
CA CYS A 129 -16.43 -9.69 19.70
C CYS A 129 -16.76 -10.52 18.46
N LEU A 130 -15.76 -10.82 17.63
CA LEU A 130 -15.99 -11.55 16.39
C LEU A 130 -16.17 -13.03 16.69
N GLU A 131 -17.43 -13.46 16.70
CA GLU A 131 -17.84 -14.84 16.90
C GLU A 131 -18.62 -15.35 15.68
N CYS A 132 -18.54 -16.65 15.43
CA CYS A 132 -19.28 -17.25 14.35
C CYS A 132 -20.78 -17.23 14.65
N PRO A 133 -21.64 -16.68 13.78
CA PRO A 133 -23.08 -16.62 14.03
C PRO A 133 -23.77 -17.99 14.01
N LEU A 134 -23.11 -19.05 13.52
CA LEU A 134 -23.68 -20.40 13.45
C LEU A 134 -23.23 -21.32 14.59
N CYS A 135 -22.02 -21.17 15.11
CA CYS A 135 -21.45 -22.10 16.10
C CYS A 135 -20.76 -21.42 17.29
N SER A 136 -20.83 -20.09 17.37
CA SER A 136 -20.21 -19.27 18.43
C SER A 136 -18.69 -19.45 18.59
N SER A 137 -18.02 -20.05 17.61
CA SER A 137 -16.56 -20.20 17.63
C SER A 137 -15.88 -18.87 17.34
N MET A 138 -14.83 -18.57 18.09
CA MET A 138 -13.94 -17.41 17.85
C MET A 138 -12.87 -17.68 16.78
N MET A 139 -12.76 -18.94 16.29
CA MET A 139 -11.76 -19.32 15.29
C MET A 139 -12.23 -18.90 13.89
N ILE A 140 -12.07 -17.62 13.58
CA ILE A 140 -12.43 -17.00 12.30
C ILE A 140 -11.16 -16.55 11.58
N ALA A 141 -10.91 -17.14 10.42
CA ALA A 141 -9.84 -16.74 9.51
C ALA A 141 -10.28 -15.53 8.67
N VAL A 142 -9.32 -14.66 8.39
CA VAL A 142 -9.39 -13.66 7.32
C VAL A 142 -8.54 -14.16 6.16
N ALA A 143 -9.12 -14.25 4.96
CA ALA A 143 -8.40 -14.71 3.78
C ALA A 143 -8.87 -14.00 2.50
N HIS A 144 -8.04 -14.09 1.45
CA HIS A 144 -8.43 -13.69 0.11
C HIS A 144 -9.60 -14.56 -0.39
N PRO A 145 -10.54 -14.03 -1.20
CA PRO A 145 -11.69 -14.80 -1.69
C PRO A 145 -11.36 -16.16 -2.29
N MET A 146 -10.30 -16.25 -3.11
CA MET A 146 -9.89 -17.53 -3.71
C MET A 146 -9.45 -18.56 -2.67
N ASP A 147 -8.58 -18.16 -1.72
CA ASP A 147 -8.12 -19.04 -0.64
C ASP A 147 -9.29 -19.53 0.23
N ALA A 148 -10.28 -18.66 0.47
CA ALA A 148 -11.49 -18.99 1.22
C ALA A 148 -12.37 -20.01 0.48
N GLU A 149 -12.54 -19.86 -0.83
CA GLU A 149 -13.30 -20.82 -1.65
C GLU A 149 -12.64 -22.20 -1.67
N ASP A 150 -11.33 -22.24 -1.86
CA ASP A 150 -10.57 -23.50 -1.85
C ASP A 150 -10.64 -24.20 -0.49
N PHE A 151 -10.56 -23.44 0.61
CA PHE A 151 -10.79 -23.97 1.94
C PHE A 151 -12.19 -24.55 2.09
N LEU A 152 -13.24 -23.85 1.64
CA LEU A 152 -14.61 -24.33 1.77
C LEU A 152 -14.85 -25.63 0.97
N ARG A 153 -14.18 -25.80 -0.18
CA ARG A 153 -14.19 -27.06 -0.95
C ARG A 153 -13.54 -28.19 -0.16
N ALA A 154 -12.34 -27.95 0.39
CA ALA A 154 -11.64 -28.91 1.24
C ALA A 154 -12.47 -29.26 2.50
N PHE A 155 -13.04 -28.26 3.16
CA PHE A 155 -13.89 -28.43 4.35
C PHE A 155 -15.11 -29.30 4.07
N LYS A 156 -15.79 -29.10 2.93
CA LYS A 156 -16.92 -29.95 2.51
C LYS A 156 -16.48 -31.40 2.29
N LYS A 157 -15.35 -31.65 1.61
CA LYS A 157 -14.82 -33.01 1.44
C LYS A 157 -14.57 -33.68 2.79
N LEU A 158 -13.95 -32.97 3.72
CA LEU A 158 -13.66 -33.48 5.06
C LEU A 158 -14.94 -33.82 5.84
N LYS A 159 -15.97 -32.95 5.77
CA LYS A 159 -17.29 -33.22 6.38
C LYS A 159 -17.97 -34.47 5.81
N HIS A 160 -17.72 -34.80 4.55
CA HIS A 160 -18.22 -36.02 3.91
C HIS A 160 -17.31 -37.24 4.12
N GLY A 161 -16.33 -37.16 5.03
CA GLY A 161 -15.43 -38.27 5.36
C GLY A 161 -14.41 -38.60 4.27
N LYS A 162 -14.24 -37.72 3.27
CA LYS A 162 -13.25 -37.92 2.19
C LYS A 162 -11.88 -37.45 2.65
N LYS A 163 -10.83 -38.16 2.22
CA LYS A 163 -9.44 -37.74 2.46
C LYS A 163 -9.13 -36.49 1.64
N LEU A 164 -8.38 -35.57 2.25
CA LEU A 164 -7.86 -34.38 1.59
C LEU A 164 -6.64 -34.72 0.75
N GLU A 165 -6.53 -34.09 -0.41
CA GLU A 165 -5.30 -34.12 -1.20
C GLU A 165 -4.22 -33.23 -0.56
N LYS A 166 -2.95 -33.44 -0.90
CA LYS A 166 -1.83 -32.67 -0.34
C LYS A 166 -2.00 -31.15 -0.51
N GLY A 167 -2.57 -30.69 -1.63
CA GLY A 167 -2.86 -29.28 -1.87
C GLY A 167 -3.96 -28.73 -0.94
N GLU A 168 -5.03 -29.50 -0.76
CA GLU A 168 -6.17 -29.14 0.10
C GLU A 168 -5.77 -29.10 1.57
N GLU A 169 -4.94 -30.04 2.01
CA GLU A 169 -4.39 -30.06 3.37
C GLU A 169 -3.52 -28.82 3.65
N ARG A 170 -2.75 -28.36 2.66
CA ARG A 170 -1.96 -27.12 2.76
C ARG A 170 -2.87 -25.89 2.93
N ILE A 171 -3.92 -25.77 2.12
CA ILE A 171 -4.90 -24.67 2.23
C ILE A 171 -5.61 -24.71 3.58
N TYR A 172 -5.99 -25.91 4.05
CA TYR A 172 -6.62 -26.10 5.35
C TYR A 172 -5.74 -25.58 6.50
N ARG A 173 -4.47 -25.99 6.52
CA ARG A 173 -3.48 -25.53 7.51
C ARG A 173 -3.21 -24.03 7.39
N LYS A 174 -3.19 -23.49 6.16
CA LYS A 174 -3.00 -22.05 5.90
C LYS A 174 -4.10 -21.24 6.58
N LEU A 175 -5.37 -21.61 6.44
CA LEU A 175 -6.46 -20.86 7.06
C LEU A 175 -6.55 -21.05 8.57
N ILE A 176 -6.17 -22.22 9.11
CA ILE A 176 -6.03 -22.38 10.58
C ILE A 176 -5.03 -21.38 11.14
N LYS A 177 -3.85 -21.27 10.52
CA LYS A 177 -2.84 -20.28 10.93
C LYS A 177 -3.35 -18.85 10.80
N ALA A 178 -4.10 -18.55 9.73
CA ALA A 178 -4.71 -17.23 9.57
C ALA A 178 -5.68 -16.90 10.72
N ALA A 179 -6.53 -17.86 11.12
CA ALA A 179 -7.44 -17.68 12.26
C ALA A 179 -6.69 -17.44 13.58
N ASP A 180 -5.64 -18.21 13.84
CA ASP A 180 -4.79 -18.07 15.03
C ASP A 180 -4.11 -16.69 15.09
N LEU A 181 -3.61 -16.19 13.96
CA LEU A 181 -3.03 -14.85 13.87
C LEU A 181 -4.06 -13.76 14.14
N VAL A 182 -5.27 -13.89 13.59
CA VAL A 182 -6.36 -12.93 13.82
C VAL A 182 -6.76 -12.91 15.29
N GLN A 183 -6.82 -14.07 15.95
CA GLN A 183 -7.12 -14.17 17.37
C GLN A 183 -6.01 -13.55 18.24
N SER A 184 -4.74 -13.79 17.89
CA SER A 184 -3.59 -13.35 18.69
C SER A 184 -3.21 -11.87 18.50
N TYR A 185 -3.24 -11.38 17.26
CA TYR A 185 -2.77 -10.03 16.90
C TYR A 185 -3.90 -9.07 16.51
N GLY A 186 -5.15 -9.55 16.44
CA GLY A 186 -6.31 -8.72 16.18
C GLY A 186 -6.26 -8.03 14.81
N PHE A 187 -6.50 -6.72 14.80
CA PHE A 187 -6.62 -5.95 13.56
C PHE A 187 -5.31 -5.85 12.76
N ASP A 188 -4.17 -5.89 13.44
CA ASP A 188 -2.85 -5.89 12.79
C ASP A 188 -2.69 -7.15 11.92
N ALA A 189 -3.20 -8.30 12.36
CA ALA A 189 -3.21 -9.52 11.54
C ALA A 189 -4.13 -9.41 10.34
N VAL A 190 -5.28 -8.74 10.47
CA VAL A 190 -6.19 -8.50 9.35
C VAL A 190 -5.52 -7.63 8.29
N LEU A 191 -4.81 -6.58 8.70
CA LEU A 191 -4.04 -5.73 7.78
C LEU A 191 -2.93 -6.52 7.07
N ALA A 192 -2.21 -7.36 7.82
CA ALA A 192 -1.15 -8.19 7.26
C ALA A 192 -1.67 -9.20 6.23
N LEU A 193 -2.77 -9.90 6.54
CA LEU A 193 -3.39 -10.89 5.65
C LEU A 193 -4.11 -10.26 4.45
N ALA A 194 -4.48 -8.99 4.54
CA ALA A 194 -5.03 -8.22 3.42
C ALA A 194 -3.95 -7.69 2.46
N SER A 195 -2.70 -7.59 2.90
CA SER A 195 -1.59 -7.13 2.08
C SER A 195 -1.21 -8.16 1.02
N TYR A 196 -0.96 -7.71 -0.20
CA TYR A 196 -0.64 -8.60 -1.30
C TYR A 196 0.72 -9.29 -1.08
N GLY A 197 0.78 -10.60 -1.36
CA GLY A 197 2.01 -11.39 -1.19
C GLY A 197 2.34 -11.76 0.26
N THR A 198 1.45 -11.47 1.21
CA THR A 198 1.64 -11.77 2.63
C THR A 198 0.74 -12.94 3.06
N GLY A 199 1.27 -14.17 2.98
CA GLY A 199 0.61 -15.35 3.53
C GLY A 199 0.77 -15.48 5.05
N PRO A 200 0.08 -16.42 5.72
CA PRO A 200 0.10 -16.57 7.18
C PRO A 200 1.50 -16.73 7.78
N ASP A 201 2.40 -17.48 7.14
CA ASP A 201 3.76 -17.65 7.63
C ASP A 201 4.59 -16.36 7.55
N THR A 202 4.35 -15.52 6.52
CA THR A 202 5.01 -14.22 6.40
C THR A 202 4.37 -13.22 7.36
N ALA A 203 3.05 -13.22 7.48
CA ALA A 203 2.32 -12.39 8.43
C ALA A 203 2.80 -12.65 9.86
N ALA A 204 2.94 -13.91 10.27
CA ALA A 204 3.45 -14.28 11.60
C ALA A 204 4.83 -13.67 11.90
N LYS A 205 5.74 -13.66 10.93
CA LYS A 205 7.09 -13.06 11.06
C LYS A 205 7.03 -11.54 11.19
N LEU A 206 6.20 -10.87 10.38
CA LEU A 206 6.07 -9.41 10.45
C LEU A 206 5.38 -8.98 11.75
N LEU A 207 4.34 -9.71 12.16
CA LEU A 207 3.60 -9.44 13.38
C LEU A 207 4.39 -9.75 14.65
N SER A 208 5.43 -10.58 14.62
CA SER A 208 6.29 -10.77 15.80
C SER A 208 7.27 -9.61 16.00
N GLN A 209 7.56 -8.84 14.95
CA GLN A 209 8.59 -7.80 14.95
C GLN A 209 8.02 -6.37 14.98
N TYR A 210 6.87 -6.15 14.31
CA TYR A 210 6.34 -4.81 14.07
C TYR A 210 4.90 -4.65 14.58
N ARG A 211 4.57 -3.41 14.97
CA ARG A 211 3.24 -2.97 15.45
C ARG A 211 2.92 -1.57 14.91
N GLY A 212 1.64 -1.25 14.80
CA GLY A 212 1.19 0.10 14.44
C GLY A 212 1.74 0.57 13.09
N ASP A 213 2.19 1.82 13.00
CA ASP A 213 2.67 2.38 11.73
C ASP A 213 3.95 1.70 11.20
N ALA A 214 4.81 1.17 12.08
CA ALA A 214 5.98 0.38 11.65
C ALA A 214 5.58 -0.90 10.92
N LEU A 215 4.46 -1.53 11.30
CA LEU A 215 3.91 -2.68 10.58
C LEU A 215 3.44 -2.28 9.18
N ILE A 216 2.80 -1.12 9.03
CA ILE A 216 2.33 -0.63 7.73
C ILE A 216 3.50 -0.41 6.77
N VAL A 217 4.60 0.17 7.25
CA VAL A 217 5.84 0.34 6.48
C VAL A 217 6.38 -1.03 6.03
N ALA A 218 6.52 -1.97 6.97
CA ALA A 218 7.05 -3.30 6.66
C ALA A 218 6.17 -4.07 5.66
N LEU A 219 4.85 -3.97 5.77
CA LEU A 219 3.91 -4.56 4.80
C LEU A 219 4.06 -3.94 3.41
N MET A 220 4.23 -2.64 3.34
CA MET A 220 4.42 -1.93 2.08
C MET A 220 5.72 -2.35 1.37
N GLU A 221 6.81 -2.48 2.13
CA GLU A 221 8.09 -2.99 1.61
C GLU A 221 7.95 -4.43 1.13
N ARG A 222 7.29 -5.29 1.91
CA ARG A 222 7.08 -6.69 1.56
C ARG A 222 6.23 -6.87 0.31
N GLU A 223 5.24 -6.02 0.11
CA GLU A 223 4.40 -6.00 -1.09
C GLU A 223 5.20 -5.54 -2.32
N ARG A 224 6.04 -4.51 -2.19
CA ARG A 224 6.97 -4.08 -3.25
C ARG A 224 7.92 -5.20 -3.65
N GLU A 225 8.51 -5.90 -2.68
CA GLU A 225 9.38 -7.04 -2.94
C GLU A 225 8.64 -8.18 -3.64
N PHE A 226 7.41 -8.48 -3.20
CA PHE A 226 6.57 -9.50 -3.84
C PHE A 226 6.27 -9.14 -5.29
N ILE A 227 5.84 -7.91 -5.57
CA ILE A 227 5.55 -7.45 -6.93
C ILE A 227 6.81 -7.50 -7.81
N ARG A 228 7.96 -7.05 -7.28
CA ARG A 228 9.24 -7.07 -8.00
C ARG A 228 9.66 -8.49 -8.36
N THR A 229 9.49 -9.44 -7.43
CA THR A 229 9.90 -10.82 -7.63
C THR A 229 8.86 -11.67 -8.36
N ARG A 230 7.59 -11.27 -8.40
CA ARG A 230 6.48 -12.02 -9.00
C ARG A 230 6.76 -12.50 -10.42
N ARG A 231 7.47 -11.71 -11.23
CA ARG A 231 7.87 -12.09 -12.60
C ARG A 231 8.70 -13.39 -12.63
N PHE A 232 9.57 -13.60 -11.65
CA PHE A 232 10.42 -14.79 -11.58
C PHE A 232 9.68 -16.05 -11.09
N TRP A 233 8.56 -15.89 -10.37
CA TRP A 233 7.76 -17.02 -9.86
C TRP A 233 6.75 -17.55 -10.88
N MET A 234 6.26 -16.70 -11.79
CA MET A 234 5.36 -17.16 -12.87
C MET A 234 6.14 -18.02 -13.89
N ASP A 235 7.40 -17.68 -14.19
CA ASP A 235 8.26 -18.49 -15.07
C ASP A 235 8.59 -19.90 -14.50
N THR A 236 8.50 -20.08 -13.17
CA THR A 236 8.73 -21.39 -12.54
C THR A 236 7.49 -22.28 -12.55
N GLU A 237 6.28 -21.72 -12.42
CA GLU A 237 5.03 -22.49 -12.55
C GLU A 237 4.82 -22.98 -13.99
N ASP A 238 5.21 -22.18 -14.99
CA ASP A 238 5.17 -22.58 -16.41
C ASP A 238 6.19 -23.68 -16.76
N LYS A 239 7.32 -23.77 -16.04
CA LYS A 239 8.33 -24.82 -16.22
C LYS A 239 7.98 -26.13 -15.51
N GLU A 240 7.20 -26.09 -14.42
CA GLU A 240 6.66 -27.30 -13.81
C GLU A 240 5.48 -27.88 -14.62
N GLY A 241 4.75 -27.05 -15.37
CA GLY A 241 3.70 -27.48 -16.31
C GLY A 241 4.22 -28.16 -17.58
N TYR A 242 5.43 -27.81 -18.05
CA TYR A 242 5.98 -28.36 -19.30
C TYR A 242 6.76 -29.68 -19.13
N ASN A 243 7.16 -30.05 -17.91
CA ASN A 243 7.94 -31.27 -17.66
C ASN A 243 7.10 -32.56 -17.52
N ASN A 244 5.78 -32.51 -17.74
CA ASN A 244 4.88 -33.68 -17.68
C ASN A 244 4.33 -34.13 -19.04
N CYS A 245 4.74 -33.54 -20.16
CA CYS A 245 4.43 -34.07 -21.48
C CYS A 245 5.61 -34.89 -22.01
N LYS A 246 5.58 -36.20 -21.80
CA LYS A 246 6.42 -37.13 -22.57
C LYS A 246 6.00 -37.03 -24.04
N PRO A 247 6.93 -36.88 -24.99
CA PRO A 247 6.62 -36.99 -26.40
C PRO A 247 6.51 -38.49 -26.73
N ASN A 248 5.28 -39.00 -26.82
CA ASN A 248 5.01 -40.21 -27.56
C ASN A 248 3.85 -39.93 -28.53
N ASP A 249 4.11 -40.34 -29.77
CA ASP A 249 3.18 -40.58 -30.88
C ASP A 249 3.00 -39.45 -31.90
N PHE A 250 3.80 -39.63 -32.98
CA PHE A 250 3.78 -39.10 -34.35
C PHE A 250 4.57 -37.83 -34.67
#